data_AF-M0LEC5-F1
#
_entry.id   AF-M0LEC5-F1
#
_cell.length_a   1.000
_cell.length_b   1.000
_cell.length_c   1.000
_cell.angle_alpha   90.00
_cell.angle_beta   90.00
_cell.angle_gamma   90.00
#
_symmetry.space_group_name_H-M   'P 1'
#
loop_
_entity.id
_entity.type
_entity.pdbx_description
1 polymer ?
#
loop_
_entity_poly.entity_id
_entity_poly.type
_entity_poly.pdbx_seq_one_letter_code
_entity_poly.pdbx_strand_id
1 'polypeptide(L)' 'MSTARIVGDGSSVADAHPAVEIDRSEPAQRWRYVCPNGHTDWDCTNNHIWGCGCRRQVEAGDDDVTPEH' A
#
# COMPACT_ATOMS: atom_id res chain seq x y z
N MET A 1 -10.76 -9.48 40.10
CA MET A 1 -11.05 -8.88 38.78
C MET A 1 -10.02 -9.42 37.81
N SER A 2 -10.42 -10.33 36.92
CA SER A 2 -9.50 -10.97 35.98
C SER A 2 -9.29 -10.03 34.79
N THR A 3 -8.07 -9.51 34.64
CA THR A 3 -7.67 -8.68 33.50
C THR A 3 -7.58 -9.58 32.27
N ALA A 4 -8.58 -9.53 31.40
CA ALA A 4 -8.51 -10.18 30.10
C ALA A 4 -7.42 -9.50 29.27
N ARG A 5 -6.38 -10.26 28.93
CA ARG A 5 -5.32 -9.82 28.01
C ARG A 5 -5.93 -9.71 26.62
N ILE A 6 -6.06 -8.48 26.11
CA ILE A 6 -6.41 -8.26 24.71
C ILE A 6 -5.23 -8.77 23.87
N VAL A 7 -5.44 -9.87 23.16
CA VAL A 7 -4.49 -10.41 22.18
C VAL A 7 -4.93 -9.85 20.83
N GLY A 8 -4.12 -8.94 20.27
CA GLY A 8 -4.34 -8.41 18.93
C GLY A 8 -4.02 -9.44 17.85
N ASP A 9 -4.59 -9.26 16.68
CA ASP A 9 -4.54 -10.13 15.48
C ASP A 9 -3.21 -10.11 14.71
N GLY A 10 -2.13 -9.62 15.31
CA GLY A 10 -0.79 -9.67 14.70
C GLY A 10 -0.28 -8.36 14.10
N SER A 11 -0.74 -7.20 14.59
CA SER A 11 -0.14 -5.90 14.27
C SER A 11 0.94 -5.46 15.27
N SER A 12 1.49 -6.39 16.06
CA SER A 12 2.53 -6.05 17.05
C SER A 12 3.89 -5.88 16.38
N VAL A 13 4.82 -5.16 17.03
CA VAL A 13 6.21 -5.08 16.56
C VAL A 13 6.88 -6.46 16.43
N ALA A 14 6.38 -7.48 17.13
CA ALA A 14 6.89 -8.85 17.04
C ALA A 14 6.46 -9.56 15.75
N ASP A 15 5.40 -9.08 15.09
CA ASP A 15 4.84 -9.63 13.84
C ASP A 15 5.22 -8.78 12.61
N ALA A 16 6.04 -7.75 12.81
CA ALA A 16 6.47 -6.86 11.74
C ALA A 16 7.34 -7.62 10.72
N HIS A 17 6.91 -7.62 9.46
CA HIS A 17 7.72 -8.12 8.35
C HIS A 17 8.88 -7.15 8.06
N PRO A 18 10.03 -7.64 7.58
CA PRO A 18 11.13 -6.77 7.19
C PRO A 18 10.68 -5.79 6.10
N ALA A 19 10.93 -4.50 6.31
CA ALA A 19 10.66 -3.48 5.31
C ALA A 19 11.55 -3.69 4.08
N VAL A 20 10.96 -3.58 2.89
CA VAL A 20 11.68 -3.63 1.62
C VAL A 20 11.80 -2.21 1.08
N GLU A 21 13.03 -1.76 0.83
CA GLU A 21 13.29 -0.51 0.12
C GLU A 21 13.29 -0.77 -1.39
N ILE A 22 12.63 0.12 -2.15
CA ILE A 22 12.55 0.05 -3.60
C ILE A 22 13.40 1.18 -4.19
N ASP A 23 14.54 0.85 -4.81
CA ASP A 23 15.33 1.82 -5.56
C ASP A 23 14.68 2.10 -6.92
N ARG A 24 14.14 3.31 -7.07
CA ARG A 24 13.44 3.74 -8.29
C ARG A 24 14.37 4.07 -9.45
N SER A 25 15.66 4.28 -9.19
CA SER A 25 16.66 4.53 -10.22
C SER A 25 16.95 3.27 -11.02
N GLU A 26 16.93 2.10 -10.36
CA GLU A 26 17.11 0.79 -10.96
C GLU A 26 15.84 0.34 -11.71
N PRO A 27 15.88 0.18 -13.06
CA PRO A 27 14.72 -0.23 -13.84
C PRO A 27 14.06 -1.52 -13.35
N ALA A 28 14.84 -2.53 -12.99
CA ALA A 28 14.27 -3.81 -12.55
C ALA A 28 13.44 -3.66 -11.26
N GLN A 29 13.89 -2.80 -10.34
CA GLN A 29 13.19 -2.52 -9.09
C GLN A 29 11.98 -1.60 -9.31
N ARG A 30 12.12 -0.58 -10.16
CA ARG A 30 11.04 0.35 -10.51
C ARG A 30 9.83 -0.35 -11.14
N TRP A 31 10.06 -1.32 -12.03
CA TRP A 31 8.98 -2.01 -12.75
C TRP A 31 8.44 -3.24 -12.02
N ARG A 32 9.10 -3.70 -10.95
CA ARG A 32 8.67 -4.87 -10.17
C ARG A 32 7.29 -4.67 -9.51
N TYR A 33 6.99 -3.44 -9.13
CA TYR A 33 5.75 -3.04 -8.47
C TYR A 33 5.11 -1.93 -9.29
N VAL A 34 4.73 -2.20 -10.52
CA VAL A 34 3.99 -1.24 -11.35
C VAL A 34 2.49 -1.41 -11.13
N CYS A 35 1.79 -0.29 -10.94
CA CYS A 35 0.33 -0.28 -10.96
C CYS A 35 -0.16 -0.74 -12.35
N PRO A 36 -1.27 -1.47 -12.47
CA PRO A 36 -1.82 -1.90 -13.76
C PRO A 36 -2.00 -0.76 -14.78
N ASN A 37 -2.23 0.47 -14.30
CA ASN A 37 -2.30 1.69 -15.10
C ASN A 37 -0.93 2.29 -15.51
N GLY A 38 0.18 1.58 -15.25
CA GLY A 38 1.52 1.97 -15.64
C GLY A 38 2.24 2.95 -14.71
N HIS A 39 1.69 3.23 -13.52
CA HIS A 39 2.32 4.12 -12.55
C HIS A 39 3.37 3.41 -11.69
N THR A 40 4.46 4.11 -11.38
CA THR A 40 5.58 3.60 -10.54
C THR A 40 5.71 4.37 -9.22
N ASP A 41 4.81 5.33 -8.99
CA ASP A 41 4.72 6.14 -7.79
C ASP A 41 3.59 5.60 -6.91
N TRP A 42 3.90 5.33 -5.64
CA TRP A 42 2.96 4.75 -4.70
C TRP A 42 2.65 5.68 -3.53
N ASP A 43 1.40 5.68 -3.10
CA ASP A 43 0.85 6.40 -1.98
C ASP A 43 0.06 5.41 -1.12
N CYS A 44 0.22 5.44 0.19
CA CYS A 44 -0.47 4.54 1.10
C CYS A 44 -1.58 5.31 1.81
N THR A 45 -2.82 4.91 1.55
CA THR A 45 -3.98 5.35 2.34
C THR A 45 -4.22 4.36 3.49
N ASN A 46 -5.05 4.72 4.48
CA ASN A 46 -5.29 3.90 5.68
C ASN A 46 -5.61 2.42 5.43
N ASN A 47 -6.09 2.03 4.24
CA ASN A 47 -6.44 0.64 3.94
C ASN A 47 -5.97 0.14 2.56
N HIS A 48 -5.39 0.99 1.70
CA HIS A 48 -5.03 0.61 0.33
C HIS A 48 -3.75 1.29 -0.14
N ILE A 49 -2.96 0.56 -0.92
CA ILE A 49 -1.80 1.05 -1.65
C ILE A 49 -2.28 1.51 -3.02
N TRP A 50 -2.02 2.78 -3.36
CA TRP A 50 -2.46 3.41 -4.59
C TRP A 50 -1.29 3.90 -5.42
N GLY A 51 -1.42 3.82 -6.74
CA GLY A 51 -0.61 4.69 -7.61
C GLY A 51 -0.97 6.16 -7.36
N CYS A 52 0.00 7.07 -7.26
CA CYS A 52 -0.28 8.50 -7.05
C CYS A 52 -1.22 9.11 -8.12
N GLY A 53 -1.21 8.57 -9.34
CA GLY A 53 -2.13 8.97 -10.41
C GLY A 53 -3.56 8.46 -10.18
N CYS A 54 -3.71 7.19 -9.81
CA CYS A 54 -5.01 6.57 -9.51
C CYS A 54 -5.68 7.20 -8.29
N ARG A 55 -4.91 7.49 -7.23
CA ARG A 55 -5.44 8.20 -6.05
C ARG A 55 -6.07 9.54 -6.44
N ARG A 56 -5.38 10.33 -7.28
CA ARG A 56 -5.89 11.63 -7.73
C ARG A 56 -7.16 11.51 -8.59
N GLN A 57 -7.29 10.44 -9.37
CA GLN A 57 -8.50 10.18 -10.17
C GLN A 57 -9.68 9.84 -9.26
N VAL A 58 -9.49 8.98 -8.27
CA VAL A 58 -10.50 8.65 -7.26
C VAL A 58 -10.91 9.89 -6.48
N GLU A 59 -9.94 10.70 -6.04
CA GLU A 59 -10.21 11.98 -5.35
C GLU A 59 -10.97 12.99 -6.24
N ALA A 60 -10.80 12.89 -7.56
CA ALA A 60 -11.54 13.69 -8.54
C ALA A 60 -12.95 13.14 -8.84
N GLY A 61 -13.34 12.00 -8.28
CA GLY A 61 -14.65 11.39 -8.46
C GLY A 61 -14.73 10.41 -9.64
N ASP A 62 -13.60 9.84 -10.06
CA ASP A 62 -13.58 8.76 -11.04
C ASP A 62 -13.92 7.41 -10.37
N ASP A 63 -15.14 6.92 -10.63
CA ASP A 63 -15.65 5.67 -10.08
C ASP A 63 -15.10 4.41 -10.78
N ASP A 64 -14.45 4.56 -11.94
CA ASP A 64 -13.85 3.43 -12.69
C ASP A 64 -12.50 3.03 -12.11
N VAL A 65 -11.90 3.88 -11.28
CA VAL A 65 -10.61 3.62 -10.63
C VAL A 65 -10.86 3.08 -9.23
N THR A 66 -10.52 1.81 -9.01
CA THR A 66 -10.67 1.16 -7.69
C THR A 66 -9.31 0.66 -7.18
N PRO A 67 -9.12 0.49 -5.86
CA PRO A 67 -7.81 0.11 -5.30
C PRO A 67 -7.41 -1.33 -5.62
N GLU A 68 -8.33 -2.13 -6.13
CA GLU A 68 -8.20 -3.55 -6.43
C GLU A 68 -8.08 -3.87 -7.93
N HIS A 69 -8.13 -2.84 -8.78
CA HIS A 69 -7.91 -2.91 -10.23
C HIS A 69 -6.54 -2.36 -10.64
#